data_AF-A0A7C6SKP4-F1
#
_entry.id   AF-A0A7C6SKP4-F1
#
_cell.length_a   1.000
_cell.length_b   1.000
_cell.length_c   1.000
_cell.angle_alpha   90.00
_cell.angle_beta   90.00
_cell.angle_gamma   90.00
#
_symmetry.space_group_name_H-M   'P 1'
#
loop_
_entity.id
_entity.type
_entity.pdbx_description
1 polymer ?
#
loop_
_entity_poly.entity_id
_entity_poly.type
_entity_poly.pdbx_seq_one_letter_code
_entity_poly.pdbx_strand_id
1 'polypeptide(L)'
;MESMKSEINNMQVVPKDTGNLEESIKVGVDNNKAYISYNTPYARKMYYHPEYNFRKDRNPNAQGRWLDTFIHGDKKKWLERAFAIHLKQNSGGVIK
;
A
#
# COMPACT_ATOMS: atom_id res chain seq x y z
N MET A 1 -3.30 -5.19 8.80
CA MET A 1 -3.08 -5.00 7.35
C MET A 1 -4.06 -3.98 6.74
N GLU A 2 -5.30 -3.90 7.20
CA GLU A 2 -6.24 -2.85 6.77
C GLU A 2 -5.71 -1.43 6.99
N SER A 3 -4.97 -1.19 8.09
CA SER A 3 -4.33 0.10 8.33
C SER A 3 -3.34 0.50 7.23
N MET A 4 -2.65 -0.45 6.60
CA MET A 4 -1.74 -0.16 5.50
C MET A 4 -2.50 0.22 4.23
N LYS A 5 -3.60 -0.49 3.91
CA LYS A 5 -4.50 -0.12 2.81
C LYS A 5 -5.08 1.28 3.00
N SER A 6 -5.57 1.57 4.21
CA SER A 6 -6.09 2.89 4.58
C SER A 6 -5.03 3.97 4.42
N GLU A 7 -3.80 3.72 4.91
CA GLU A 7 -2.70 4.67 4.77
C GLU A 7 -2.33 4.96 3.32
N ILE A 8 -2.25 3.93 2.46
CA ILE A 8 -2.00 4.10 1.02
C ILE A 8 -3.07 4.99 0.37
N ASN A 9 -4.34 4.78 0.74
CA ASN A 9 -5.45 5.57 0.22
C ASN A 9 -5.40 7.02 0.73
N ASN A 10 -5.08 7.24 2.00
CA ASN A 10 -4.94 8.56 2.60
C ASN A 10 -3.80 9.37 1.99
N MET A 11 -2.73 8.71 1.55
CA MET A 11 -1.62 9.37 0.86
C MET A 11 -2.01 9.86 -0.54
N GLN A 12 -3.11 9.34 -1.11
CA GLN A 12 -3.60 9.68 -2.46
C GLN A 12 -2.52 9.53 -3.54
N VAL A 13 -1.68 8.48 -3.43
CA VAL A 13 -0.53 8.23 -4.31
C VAL A 13 -0.80 7.26 -5.46
N VAL A 14 -1.89 6.49 -5.38
CA VAL A 14 -2.26 5.50 -6.39
C VAL A 14 -2.91 6.19 -7.59
N PRO A 15 -2.47 5.96 -8.83
CA PRO A 15 -3.13 6.50 -10.02
C PRO A 15 -4.60 6.08 -10.11
N LYS A 16 -5.49 7.03 -10.38
CA LYS A 16 -6.94 6.79 -10.39
C LYS A 16 -7.60 7.43 -11.60
N ASP A 17 -8.30 6.62 -12.37
CA ASP A 17 -9.23 7.07 -13.42
C ASP A 17 -10.65 6.68 -13.03
N THR A 18 -11.00 5.39 -13.15
CA THR A 18 -12.31 4.84 -12.77
C THR A 18 -12.38 4.29 -11.35
N GLY A 19 -11.24 4.12 -10.66
CA GLY A 19 -11.15 3.51 -9.32
C GLY A 19 -10.73 2.03 -9.31
N ASN A 20 -10.81 1.34 -10.45
CA ASN A 20 -10.51 -0.10 -10.56
C ASN A 20 -9.13 -0.50 -10.01
N LEU A 21 -8.11 0.37 -10.15
CA LEU A 21 -6.78 0.07 -9.63
C LEU A 21 -6.77 0.02 -8.10
N GLU A 22 -7.34 1.03 -7.46
CA GLU A 22 -7.42 1.16 -5.99
C GLU A 22 -8.26 0.04 -5.38
N GLU A 23 -9.37 -0.31 -6.04
CA GLU A 23 -10.25 -1.40 -5.62
C GLU A 23 -9.63 -2.78 -5.82
N SER A 24 -8.74 -2.94 -6.81
CA SER A 24 -8.07 -4.22 -7.10
C SER A 24 -7.01 -4.63 -6.08
N ILE A 25 -6.84 -3.86 -5.01
CA ILE A 25 -5.88 -4.15 -3.94
C ILE A 25 -6.29 -5.43 -3.20
N LYS A 26 -5.40 -6.41 -3.23
CA LYS A 26 -5.49 -7.66 -2.48
C LYS A 26 -4.47 -7.65 -1.36
N VAL A 27 -4.96 -7.95 -0.17
CA VAL A 27 -4.20 -8.04 1.07
C VAL A 27 -4.30 -9.49 1.54
N GLY A 28 -3.16 -10.10 1.87
CA GLY A 28 -3.13 -11.49 2.30
C GLY A 28 -1.93 -11.81 3.19
N VAL A 29 -1.94 -13.01 3.75
CA VAL A 29 -0.82 -13.58 4.49
C VAL A 29 -0.57 -14.96 3.91
N ASP A 30 0.67 -15.23 3.52
CA ASP A 30 1.13 -16.52 3.05
C ASP A 30 2.49 -16.84 3.67
N ASN A 31 2.68 -18.06 4.17
CA ASN A 31 3.97 -18.53 4.74
C ASN A 31 4.61 -17.54 5.73
N ASN A 32 3.85 -17.04 6.70
CA ASN A 32 4.26 -16.02 7.68
C ASN A 32 4.66 -14.65 7.07
N LYS A 33 4.39 -14.41 5.79
CA LYS A 33 4.62 -13.14 5.10
C LYS A 33 3.30 -12.49 4.74
N ALA A 34 3.10 -11.27 5.23
CA ALA A 34 1.97 -10.46 4.82
C ALA A 34 2.30 -9.73 3.51
N TYR A 35 1.36 -9.68 2.57
CA TYR A 35 1.56 -9.01 1.28
C TYR A 35 0.39 -8.11 0.90
N ILE A 36 0.72 -7.11 0.10
CA ILE A 36 -0.23 -6.26 -0.63
C ILE A 36 0.10 -6.38 -2.11
N SER A 37 -0.92 -6.64 -2.92
CA SER A 37 -0.78 -6.82 -4.36
C SER A 37 -1.92 -6.14 -5.09
N TYR A 38 -1.69 -5.72 -6.34
CA TYR A 38 -2.72 -5.19 -7.22
C TYR A 38 -3.03 -6.22 -8.29
N ASN A 39 -4.30 -6.62 -8.42
CA ASN A 39 -4.71 -7.72 -9.29
C ASN A 39 -5.00 -7.28 -10.75
N THR A 40 -4.64 -6.06 -11.14
CA THR A 40 -4.89 -5.55 -12.50
C THR A 40 -3.64 -5.67 -13.37
N PRO A 41 -3.76 -6.12 -14.64
CA PRO A 41 -2.60 -6.34 -15.51
C PRO A 41 -1.82 -5.05 -15.79
N TYR A 42 -2.48 -3.90 -15.79
CA TYR A 42 -1.87 -2.60 -16.01
C TYR A 42 -1.22 -2.00 -14.74
N ALA A 43 -1.47 -2.53 -13.54
CA ALA A 43 -0.89 -2.01 -12.30
C ALA A 43 0.64 -2.05 -12.34
N ARG A 44 1.21 -3.18 -12.80
CA ARG A 44 2.67 -3.34 -12.94
C ARG A 44 3.26 -2.30 -13.88
N LYS A 45 2.60 -2.06 -15.03
CA LYS A 45 3.04 -1.06 -16.00
C LYS A 45 3.03 0.33 -15.35
N MET A 46 1.94 0.76 -14.73
CA MET A 46 1.89 2.06 -14.07
C MET A 46 2.88 2.19 -12.91
N TYR A 47 3.12 1.08 -12.18
CA TYR A 47 4.03 1.07 -11.03
C TYR A 47 5.48 1.33 -11.46
N TYR A 48 5.98 0.62 -12.48
CA TYR A 48 7.38 0.70 -12.89
C TYR A 48 7.70 1.80 -13.92
N HIS A 49 6.68 2.57 -14.34
CA HIS A 49 6.84 3.69 -15.27
C HIS A 49 6.51 5.04 -14.59
N PRO A 50 7.36 5.52 -13.66
CA PRO A 50 7.15 6.79 -12.96
C PRO A 50 7.21 8.03 -13.86
N GLU A 51 7.74 7.90 -15.08
CA GLU A 51 7.80 8.95 -16.10
C GLU A 51 6.44 9.30 -16.71
N TYR A 52 5.40 8.51 -16.44
CA TYR A 52 4.06 8.77 -16.96
C TYR A 52 3.44 10.02 -16.34
N ASN A 53 2.68 10.76 -17.15
CA ASN A 53 1.86 11.86 -16.69
C ASN A 53 0.59 11.31 -16.03
N PHE A 54 0.67 11.01 -14.73
CA PHE A 54 -0.47 10.57 -13.95
C PHE A 54 -1.50 11.68 -13.81
N ARG A 55 -2.77 11.33 -13.98
CA ARG A 55 -3.89 12.23 -13.67
C ARG A 55 -3.96 12.46 -12.16
N LYS A 56 -4.09 13.73 -11.78
CA LYS A 56 -4.07 14.21 -10.38
C LYS A 56 -5.40 14.83 -9.92
N ASP A 57 -6.44 14.72 -10.75
CA ASP A 57 -7.78 15.23 -10.48
C ASP A 57 -8.46 14.52 -9.30
N ARG A 58 -8.27 13.21 -9.17
CA ARG A 58 -8.81 12.41 -8.05
C ARG A 58 -7.82 12.23 -6.91
N ASN A 59 -6.58 11.94 -7.26
CA ASN A 59 -5.49 11.66 -6.33
C ASN A 59 -4.34 12.65 -6.60
N PRO A 60 -4.22 13.75 -5.84
CA PRO A 60 -3.27 14.83 -6.11
C PRO A 60 -1.81 14.37 -6.14
N ASN A 61 -1.50 13.33 -5.36
CA ASN A 61 -0.15 12.78 -5.23
C ASN A 61 0.07 11.55 -6.12
N ALA A 62 -0.79 11.32 -7.12
CA ALA A 62 -0.67 10.19 -8.03
C ALA A 62 0.72 10.16 -8.68
N GLN A 63 1.40 9.02 -8.52
CA GLN A 63 2.76 8.79 -9.00
C GLN A 63 2.98 7.32 -9.31
N GLY A 64 4.04 6.99 -10.04
CA GLY A 64 4.55 5.64 -10.16
C GLY A 64 5.23 5.21 -8.86
N ARG A 65 5.53 3.91 -8.74
CA ARG A 65 6.22 3.34 -7.58
C ARG A 65 5.62 3.75 -6.22
N TRP A 66 4.30 3.83 -6.15
CA TRP A 66 3.57 4.40 -5.01
C TRP A 66 3.72 3.61 -3.70
N LEU A 67 4.27 2.38 -3.73
CA LEU A 67 4.60 1.59 -2.53
C LEU A 67 6.06 1.75 -2.06
N ASP A 68 6.94 2.36 -2.86
CA ASP A 68 8.38 2.46 -2.53
C ASP A 68 8.63 3.17 -1.20
N THR A 69 7.77 4.11 -0.81
CA THR A 69 7.86 4.80 0.50
C THR A 69 7.75 3.84 1.69
N PHE A 70 7.03 2.72 1.55
CA PHE A 70 6.90 1.70 2.59
C PHE A 70 8.09 0.73 2.62
N ILE A 71 8.83 0.62 1.51
CA ILE A 71 9.96 -0.30 1.36
C ILE A 71 11.29 0.41 1.66
N HIS A 72 11.45 1.62 1.13
CA HIS A 72 12.70 2.37 1.12
C HIS A 72 12.59 3.77 1.76
N GLY A 73 11.38 4.27 2.01
CA GLY A 73 11.14 5.61 2.51
C GLY A 73 10.77 5.69 3.99
N ASP A 74 10.29 6.87 4.38
CA ASP A 74 9.99 7.20 5.78
C ASP A 74 8.85 6.37 6.38
N LYS A 75 7.93 5.87 5.53
CA LYS A 75 6.80 5.05 5.96
C LYS A 75 7.20 3.63 6.34
N LYS A 76 8.45 3.20 6.07
CA LYS A 76 8.95 1.89 6.53
C LYS A 76 8.89 1.75 8.05
N LYS A 77 9.38 2.73 8.81
CA LYS A 77 9.34 2.71 10.29
C LYS A 77 7.90 2.75 10.81
N TRP A 78 7.02 3.46 10.12
CA TRP A 78 5.60 3.47 10.46
C TRP A 78 4.98 2.08 10.26
N LEU A 79 5.31 1.40 9.16
CA LEU A 79 4.82 0.06 8.86
C LEU A 79 5.27 -0.97 9.90
N GLU A 80 6.55 -0.91 10.32
CA GLU A 80 7.10 -1.76 11.38
C GLU A 80 6.34 -1.57 12.71
N ARG A 81 6.07 -0.32 13.10
CA ARG A 81 5.29 -0.02 14.31
C ARG A 81 3.84 -0.48 14.19
N ALA A 82 3.20 -0.22 13.05
CA ALA A 82 1.84 -0.64 12.80
C ALA A 82 1.75 -2.18 12.93
N PHE A 83 2.70 -2.91 12.34
CA PHE A 83 2.78 -4.36 12.48
C PHE A 83 2.96 -4.79 13.94
N ALA A 84 3.88 -4.19 14.69
CA ALA A 84 4.13 -4.51 16.10
C ALA A 84 2.89 -4.29 16.98
N ILE A 85 2.14 -3.20 16.77
CA ILE A 85 0.89 -2.91 17.49
C ILE A 85 -0.16 -3.99 17.21
N HIS A 86 -0.38 -4.33 15.94
CA HIS A 86 -1.36 -5.35 15.57
C HIS A 86 -0.96 -6.73 16.07
N LEU A 87 0.32 -7.06 15.99
CA LEU A 87 0.85 -8.32 16.52
C LEU A 87 0.61 -8.40 18.03
N LYS A 88 0.91 -7.33 18.77
CA LYS A 88 0.66 -7.26 20.22
C LYS A 88 -0.83 -7.43 20.54
N GLN A 89 -1.71 -6.70 19.86
CA GLN A 89 -3.17 -6.80 20.04
C GLN A 89 -3.70 -8.20 19.77
N ASN A 90 -3.19 -8.87 18.72
CA ASN A 90 -3.65 -10.20 18.32
C ASN A 90 -2.93 -11.34 19.06
N SER A 91 -1.87 -11.05 19.81
CA SER A 91 -1.09 -12.06 20.56
C SER A 91 -1.74 -12.52 21.86
N GLY A 92 -2.92 -12.00 22.21
CA GLY A 92 -3.64 -12.40 23.44
C GLY A 92 -2.87 -12.09 24.73
N GLY A 93 -1.97 -11.10 24.73
CA GLY A 93 -1.18 -10.71 25.90
C GLY A 93 0.11 -11.49 26.11
N VAL A 94 0.49 -12.37 25.17
CA VAL A 94 1.77 -13.10 25.21
C VAL A 94 2.96 -12.16 24.95
N ILE A 95 2.76 -11.14 24.13
CA ILE A 95 3.77 -10.11 23.82
C ILE A 95 3.52 -8.91 24.75
N LYS A 96 4.44 -8.68 25.70
CA LYS A 96 4.38 -7.58 26.67
C LYS A 96 4.81 -6.23 26.09
#